data_AF-A0AA96TS07-F1
#
_entry.id   AF-A0AA96TS07-F1
#
_cell.length_a   1.000
_cell.length_b   1.000
_cell.length_c   1.000
_cell.angle_alpha   90.00
_cell.angle_beta   90.00
_cell.angle_gamma   90.00
#
_symmetry.space_group_name_H-M   'P 1'
#
loop_
_entity.id
_entity.type
_entity.pdbx_description
1 polymer ?
#
loop_
_entity_poly.entity_id
_entity_poly.type
_entity_poly.pdbx_seq_one_letter_code
_entity_poly.pdbx_strand_id
1 'polypeptide(L)'
;MPVTTSRRPLVLLGGVMTALLVAACGSGPTGAAPSSASTSSTTTIARPATTSSSATRTPGALADEWDAEIAAAKKADVAAPCAPVQARTPTCAGWLTSQVEAVSSLYTSLRTARDSGRYTKTIAATEKVFDASGAYAKMGCGAGNGTVDDCWTQAFAISTSVLTVGLALRADDLTL
;
A
#
# COMPACT_ATOMS: atom_id res chain seq x y z
N MET A 1 15.14 7.39 44.91
CA MET A 1 15.96 8.28 44.06
C MET A 1 17.42 8.09 44.46
N PRO A 2 18.28 7.77 43.49
CA PRO A 2 19.23 8.80 43.06
C PRO A 2 19.29 8.94 41.54
N VAL A 3 19.39 10.20 41.11
CA VAL A 3 19.59 10.66 39.74
C VAL A 3 21.08 10.56 39.43
N THR A 4 21.45 10.03 38.27
CA THR A 4 22.81 10.16 37.73
C THR A 4 22.74 10.66 36.29
N THR A 5 22.77 11.98 36.18
CA THR A 5 23.15 12.73 34.98
C THR A 5 24.66 12.64 34.81
N SER A 6 25.18 12.28 33.64
CA SER A 6 26.55 12.67 33.27
C SER A 6 26.70 12.91 31.78
N ARG A 7 27.56 13.89 31.50
CA ARG A 7 27.61 14.77 30.34
C ARG A 7 28.34 14.16 29.15
N ARG A 8 27.95 14.61 27.95
CA ARG A 8 28.74 14.50 26.71
C ARG A 8 30.08 15.23 26.84
N PRO A 9 31.04 14.89 25.98
CA PRO A 9 31.72 15.95 25.25
C PRO A 9 31.64 15.78 23.73
N LEU A 10 31.88 16.92 23.08
CA LEU A 10 31.73 17.30 21.70
C LEU A 10 33.13 17.59 21.15
N VAL A 11 33.52 16.98 20.03
CA VAL A 11 34.65 17.38 19.16
C VAL A 11 34.28 16.88 17.74
N LEU A 12 33.80 17.65 16.76
CA LEU A 12 34.28 18.83 16.00
C LEU A 12 35.42 18.50 15.00
N LEU A 13 35.26 19.06 13.79
CA LEU A 13 36.21 19.17 12.65
C LEU A 13 36.33 17.91 11.80
N GLY A 14 36.22 17.91 10.47
CA GLY A 14 36.32 18.90 9.39
C GLY A 14 36.77 18.09 8.16
N GLY A 15 36.53 18.40 6.90
CA GLY A 15 35.84 19.50 6.25
C GLY A 15 35.96 19.29 4.73
N VAL A 16 35.67 20.38 4.02
CA VAL A 16 36.23 20.77 2.71
C VAL A 16 35.80 20.01 1.45
N MET A 17 35.00 20.74 0.68
CA MET A 17 34.84 20.75 -0.78
C MET A 17 35.91 20.06 -1.63
N THR A 18 35.46 19.39 -2.70
CA THR A 18 36.08 19.61 -4.02
C THR A 18 35.04 19.44 -5.13
N ALA A 19 34.74 20.55 -5.80
CA ALA A 19 34.18 20.58 -7.15
C ALA A 19 35.35 20.44 -8.15
N LEU A 20 35.19 19.68 -9.23
CA LEU A 20 35.27 20.18 -10.61
C LEU A 20 35.10 19.07 -11.65
N LEU A 21 34.60 19.52 -12.79
CA LEU A 21 34.23 18.83 -14.02
C LEU A 21 35.43 18.49 -14.95
N VAL A 22 35.29 17.36 -15.65
CA VAL A 22 35.38 17.15 -17.13
C VAL A 22 36.74 17.06 -17.87
N ALA A 23 36.69 16.18 -18.89
CA ALA A 23 37.49 16.00 -20.12
C ALA A 23 38.67 15.01 -20.04
N ALA A 24 39.01 14.19 -21.05
CA ALA A 24 38.42 13.76 -22.32
C ALA A 24 39.38 12.74 -22.98
N CYS A 25 38.86 11.76 -23.74
CA CYS A 25 39.47 11.15 -24.95
C CYS A 25 38.53 10.02 -25.44
N GLY A 26 38.10 9.86 -26.69
CA GLY A 26 38.34 10.51 -27.98
C GLY A 26 37.82 9.52 -29.04
N SER A 27 36.92 9.87 -29.96
CA SER A 27 37.22 10.20 -31.37
C SER A 27 35.93 10.61 -32.11
N GLY A 28 35.94 11.70 -32.89
CA GLY A 28 34.81 12.27 -33.66
C GLY A 28 34.59 11.68 -35.08
N PRO A 29 33.92 12.36 -36.06
CA PRO A 29 33.57 13.79 -36.11
C PRO A 29 32.16 14.21 -36.66
N THR A 30 31.89 15.52 -36.48
CA THR A 30 31.08 16.49 -37.28
C THR A 30 29.53 16.51 -37.26
N GLY A 31 28.98 17.58 -36.67
CA GLY A 31 28.00 18.44 -37.37
C GLY A 31 26.67 18.78 -36.68
N ALA A 32 26.57 20.02 -36.15
CA ALA A 32 25.38 20.87 -35.93
C ALA A 32 24.33 20.52 -34.82
N ALA A 33 23.98 21.56 -34.04
CA ALA A 33 23.08 21.59 -32.86
C ALA A 33 21.60 21.87 -33.23
N PRO A 34 20.62 22.08 -32.30
CA PRO A 34 20.64 21.94 -30.84
C PRO A 34 19.42 21.20 -30.21
N SER A 35 19.50 21.00 -28.89
CA SER A 35 18.39 20.84 -27.92
C SER A 35 17.57 19.56 -27.90
N SER A 36 17.62 18.89 -26.75
CA SER A 36 16.49 18.50 -25.90
C SER A 36 16.67 17.11 -25.29
N ALA A 37 16.29 17.01 -24.02
CA ALA A 37 16.40 15.86 -23.16
C ALA A 37 15.77 14.58 -23.73
N SER A 38 16.34 13.44 -23.34
CA SER A 38 15.72 12.11 -23.42
C SER A 38 16.25 11.35 -22.20
N THR A 39 15.59 11.35 -21.05
CA THR A 39 14.30 10.72 -20.74
C THR A 39 14.32 9.24 -21.13
N SER A 40 14.97 8.44 -20.29
CA SER A 40 14.76 6.99 -20.28
C SER A 40 13.29 6.72 -20.00
N SER A 41 12.64 6.12 -20.98
CA SER A 41 11.23 5.75 -20.96
C SER A 41 11.03 4.57 -20.01
N THR A 42 10.71 4.84 -18.76
CA THR A 42 9.99 3.88 -17.93
C THR A 42 8.56 3.84 -18.45
N THR A 43 8.20 2.75 -19.13
CA THR A 43 6.80 2.44 -19.43
C THR A 43 6.11 2.07 -18.12
N THR A 44 5.80 3.07 -17.31
CA THR A 44 4.76 2.94 -16.29
C THR A 44 3.46 2.87 -17.05
N ILE A 45 2.89 1.67 -17.14
CA ILE A 45 1.49 1.48 -17.47
C ILE A 45 0.73 2.24 -16.38
N ALA A 46 0.37 3.49 -16.67
CA ALA A 46 -0.58 4.23 -15.87
C ALA A 46 -1.91 3.47 -15.99
N ARG A 47 -2.22 2.66 -14.97
CA ARG A 47 -3.59 2.21 -14.72
C ARG A 47 -4.45 3.47 -14.76
N PRO A 48 -5.47 3.55 -15.62
CA PRO A 48 -6.35 4.70 -15.60
C PRO A 48 -6.89 4.79 -14.19
N ALA A 49 -6.58 5.89 -13.50
CA ALA A 49 -7.31 6.26 -12.31
C ALA A 49 -8.75 6.40 -12.79
N THR A 50 -9.60 5.43 -12.44
CA THR A 50 -11.04 5.63 -12.47
C THR A 50 -11.29 6.77 -11.50
N THR A 51 -11.30 7.99 -12.03
CA THR A 51 -11.90 9.14 -11.40
C THR A 51 -13.34 8.73 -11.17
N SER A 52 -13.60 8.24 -9.95
CA SER A 52 -14.93 8.11 -9.39
C SER A 52 -15.55 9.50 -9.41
N SER A 53 -16.10 9.89 -10.55
CA SER A 53 -16.92 11.08 -10.68
C SER A 53 -18.18 10.80 -9.91
N SER A 54 -18.35 11.48 -8.78
CA SER A 54 -19.55 11.42 -7.94
C SER A 54 -20.80 12.04 -8.62
N ALA A 55 -20.82 12.10 -9.95
CA ALA A 55 -21.96 12.56 -10.74
C ALA A 55 -22.89 11.36 -11.00
N THR A 56 -23.95 11.27 -10.20
CA THR A 56 -25.13 10.41 -10.44
C THR A 56 -24.80 8.93 -10.67
N ARG A 57 -24.07 8.29 -9.74
CA ARG A 57 -24.03 6.83 -9.73
C ARG A 57 -25.38 6.28 -9.27
N THR A 58 -25.82 5.21 -9.92
CA THR A 58 -26.89 4.34 -9.41
C THR A 58 -26.47 3.81 -8.03
N PRO A 59 -27.35 3.83 -7.01
CA PRO A 59 -27.05 3.22 -5.71
C PRO A 59 -26.56 1.78 -5.88
N GLY A 60 -25.44 1.45 -5.24
CA GLY A 60 -24.80 0.13 -5.33
C GLY A 60 -23.76 -0.03 -6.45
N ALA A 61 -23.67 0.90 -7.40
CA ALA A 61 -22.72 0.79 -8.52
C ALA A 61 -21.25 0.91 -8.07
N LEU A 62 -20.95 1.70 -7.02
CA LEU A 62 -19.59 1.77 -6.48
C LEU A 62 -19.25 0.48 -5.73
N ALA A 63 -20.19 -0.05 -4.98
CA ALA A 63 -20.00 -1.32 -4.29
C ALA A 63 -19.71 -2.46 -5.28
N ASP A 64 -20.45 -2.56 -6.38
CA ASP A 64 -20.22 -3.58 -7.41
C ASP A 64 -18.87 -3.41 -8.12
N GLU A 65 -18.44 -2.17 -8.41
CA GLU A 65 -17.11 -1.85 -8.98
C GLU A 65 -15.99 -2.39 -8.07
N TRP A 66 -16.04 -2.07 -6.77
CA TRP A 66 -15.00 -2.45 -5.83
C TRP A 66 -15.09 -3.90 -5.35
N ASP A 67 -16.28 -4.50 -5.31
CA ASP A 67 -16.44 -5.93 -5.01
C ASP A 67 -15.68 -6.76 -6.07
N ALA A 68 -15.72 -6.36 -7.34
CA ALA A 68 -14.95 -7.01 -8.40
C ALA A 68 -13.42 -6.87 -8.19
N GLU A 69 -12.95 -5.68 -7.81
CA GLU A 69 -11.52 -5.45 -7.52
C GLU A 69 -11.04 -6.25 -6.29
N ILE A 70 -11.81 -6.25 -5.21
CA ILE A 70 -11.50 -7.01 -3.99
C ILE A 70 -11.56 -8.52 -4.27
N ALA A 71 -12.53 -8.98 -5.08
CA ALA A 71 -12.61 -10.37 -5.50
C ALA A 71 -11.41 -10.78 -6.37
N ALA A 72 -10.95 -9.90 -7.26
CA ALA A 72 -9.73 -10.13 -8.04
C ALA A 72 -8.50 -10.25 -7.14
N ALA A 73 -8.37 -9.38 -6.14
CA ALA A 73 -7.28 -9.43 -5.16
C ALA A 73 -7.28 -10.73 -4.33
N LYS A 74 -8.47 -11.27 -4.00
CA LYS A 74 -8.61 -12.56 -3.31
C LYS A 74 -8.32 -13.77 -4.23
N LYS A 75 -8.47 -13.63 -5.54
CA LYS A 75 -8.33 -14.70 -6.54
C LYS A 75 -6.91 -14.89 -7.09
N ALA A 76 -5.90 -14.19 -6.57
CA ALA A 76 -4.51 -14.40 -6.98
C ALA A 76 -4.05 -15.86 -6.72
N ASP A 77 -4.21 -16.71 -7.75
CA ASP A 77 -3.64 -18.03 -8.05
C ASP A 77 -3.59 -19.15 -6.98
N VAL A 78 -4.13 -18.95 -5.77
CA VAL A 78 -4.17 -20.01 -4.74
C VAL A 78 -5.51 -20.01 -3.99
N ALA A 79 -6.18 -21.16 -3.94
CA ALA A 79 -7.36 -21.34 -3.09
C ALA A 79 -6.94 -21.27 -1.61
N ALA A 80 -7.28 -20.16 -0.94
CA ALA A 80 -7.09 -19.93 0.50
C ALA A 80 -5.68 -20.29 1.04
N PRO A 81 -4.61 -19.56 0.64
CA PRO A 81 -3.23 -19.85 1.03
C PRO A 81 -2.93 -19.62 2.53
N CYS A 82 -3.90 -19.13 3.31
CA CYS A 82 -3.73 -18.73 4.71
C CYS A 82 -4.48 -19.64 5.70
N ALA A 83 -4.40 -20.97 5.54
CA ALA A 83 -4.75 -21.89 6.62
C ALA A 83 -3.74 -21.78 7.79
N PRO A 84 -4.06 -22.27 9.00
CA PRO A 84 -3.26 -22.00 10.21
C PRO A 84 -1.76 -22.25 10.04
N VAL A 85 -1.38 -23.42 9.51
CA VAL A 85 0.03 -23.78 9.33
C VAL A 85 0.73 -22.98 8.22
N GLN A 86 -0.03 -22.38 7.31
CA GLN A 86 0.46 -21.55 6.21
C GLN A 86 0.49 -20.06 6.54
N ALA A 87 -0.07 -19.64 7.68
CA ALA A 87 -0.14 -18.24 8.11
C ALA A 87 1.23 -17.55 8.29
N ARG A 88 2.32 -18.32 8.22
CA ARG A 88 3.71 -17.85 8.32
C ARG A 88 4.48 -17.92 7.01
N THR A 89 3.81 -18.26 5.92
CA THR A 89 4.42 -18.43 4.60
C THR A 89 4.43 -17.12 3.81
N PRO A 90 5.42 -16.92 2.92
CA PRO A 90 5.42 -15.78 2.01
C PRO A 90 4.22 -15.80 1.06
N THR A 91 3.68 -16.98 0.72
CA THR A 91 2.47 -17.12 -0.09
C THR A 91 1.25 -16.54 0.62
N CYS A 92 1.04 -16.88 1.90
CA CYS A 92 -0.04 -16.28 2.69
C CYS A 92 0.16 -14.78 2.85
N ALA A 93 1.39 -14.33 3.16
CA ALA A 93 1.70 -12.92 3.29
C ALA A 93 1.40 -12.14 2.00
N GLY A 94 1.83 -12.65 0.85
CA GLY A 94 1.55 -12.04 -0.46
C GLY A 94 0.04 -11.92 -0.73
N TRP A 95 -0.71 -12.98 -0.44
CA TRP A 95 -2.17 -12.97 -0.60
C TRP A 95 -2.90 -11.98 0.32
N LEU A 96 -2.43 -11.83 1.57
CA LEU A 96 -2.95 -10.80 2.49
C LEU A 96 -2.59 -9.40 1.99
N THR A 97 -1.36 -9.19 1.54
CA THR A 97 -0.89 -7.91 0.98
C THR A 97 -1.75 -7.47 -0.20
N SER A 98 -2.05 -8.35 -1.16
CA SER A 98 -2.90 -8.01 -2.31
C SER A 98 -4.29 -7.53 -1.89
N GLN A 99 -4.87 -8.12 -0.84
CA GLN A 99 -6.17 -7.67 -0.31
C GLN A 99 -6.06 -6.31 0.40
N VAL A 100 -5.01 -6.10 1.18
CA VAL A 100 -4.76 -4.82 1.86
C VAL A 100 -4.53 -3.70 0.83
N GLU A 101 -3.81 -3.98 -0.25
CA GLU A 101 -3.61 -3.03 -1.36
C GLU A 101 -4.92 -2.65 -2.05
N ALA A 102 -5.80 -3.62 -2.33
CA ALA A 102 -7.12 -3.35 -2.91
C ALA A 102 -7.97 -2.46 -2.00
N VAL A 103 -8.03 -2.77 -0.70
CA VAL A 103 -8.73 -1.96 0.30
C VAL A 103 -8.09 -0.57 0.47
N SER A 104 -6.77 -0.47 0.36
CA SER A 104 -6.07 0.82 0.38
C SER A 104 -6.38 1.68 -0.83
N SER A 105 -6.53 1.06 -2.01
CA SER A 105 -6.95 1.75 -3.23
C SER A 105 -8.37 2.32 -3.07
N LEU A 106 -9.29 1.54 -2.52
CA LEU A 106 -10.65 1.98 -2.18
C LEU A 106 -10.62 3.17 -1.21
N TYR A 107 -9.87 3.05 -0.12
CA TYR A 107 -9.77 4.13 0.87
C TYR A 107 -9.28 5.44 0.26
N THR A 108 -8.27 5.34 -0.60
CA THR A 108 -7.70 6.48 -1.31
C THR A 108 -8.70 7.09 -2.29
N SER A 109 -9.44 6.26 -3.03
CA SER A 109 -10.45 6.74 -3.97
C SER A 109 -11.58 7.50 -3.27
N LEU A 110 -12.08 6.96 -2.15
CA LEU A 110 -13.12 7.57 -1.32
C LEU A 110 -12.67 8.92 -0.74
N ARG A 111 -11.44 9.01 -0.25
CA ARG A 111 -10.89 10.27 0.29
C ARG A 111 -10.60 11.30 -0.79
N THR A 112 -10.10 10.87 -1.94
CA THR A 112 -9.79 11.76 -3.07
C THR A 112 -11.06 12.36 -3.66
N ALA A 113 -12.13 11.56 -3.77
CA ALA A 113 -13.45 12.01 -4.19
C ALA A 113 -14.14 12.93 -3.15
N ARG A 114 -13.53 13.16 -1.97
CA ARG A 114 -14.11 13.89 -0.83
C ARG A 114 -15.43 13.30 -0.32
N ASP A 115 -15.73 12.05 -0.66
CA ASP A 115 -16.93 11.33 -0.23
C ASP A 115 -16.72 10.64 1.14
N SER A 116 -15.62 10.90 1.84
CA SER A 116 -15.32 10.27 3.14
C SER A 116 -16.38 10.49 4.22
N GLY A 117 -17.13 11.60 4.15
CA GLY A 117 -18.25 11.85 5.07
C GLY A 117 -19.47 10.95 4.79
N ARG A 118 -19.60 10.43 3.58
CA ARG A 118 -20.67 9.51 3.17
C ARG A 118 -20.34 8.05 3.47
N TYR A 119 -19.07 7.68 3.32
CA TYR A 119 -18.58 6.30 3.48
C TYR A 119 -17.88 6.07 4.83
N THR A 120 -18.45 6.59 5.91
CA THR A 120 -17.81 6.56 7.25
C THR A 120 -17.64 5.15 7.80
N LYS A 121 -18.62 4.25 7.57
CA LYS A 121 -18.52 2.85 8.03
C LYS A 121 -17.47 2.11 7.22
N THR A 122 -17.41 2.37 5.91
CA THR A 122 -16.40 1.80 5.01
C THR A 122 -14.99 2.21 5.45
N ILE A 123 -14.78 3.50 5.74
CA ILE A 123 -13.50 4.02 6.23
C ILE A 123 -13.08 3.34 7.54
N ALA A 124 -14.00 3.24 8.51
CA ALA A 124 -13.71 2.58 9.78
C ALA A 124 -13.41 1.08 9.62
N ALA A 125 -14.09 0.40 8.68
CA ALA A 125 -13.80 -1.00 8.36
C ALA A 125 -12.41 -1.17 7.73
N THR A 126 -12.01 -0.24 6.86
CA THR A 126 -10.68 -0.23 6.23
C THR A 126 -9.58 -0.02 7.27
N GLU A 127 -9.78 0.85 8.25
CA GLU A 127 -8.80 1.05 9.32
C GLU A 127 -8.52 -0.24 10.10
N LYS A 128 -9.54 -1.07 10.35
CA LYS A 128 -9.34 -2.40 10.96
C LYS A 128 -8.49 -3.34 10.10
N VAL A 129 -8.62 -3.28 8.77
CA VAL A 129 -7.76 -4.04 7.85
C VAL A 129 -6.31 -3.59 8.03
N PHE A 130 -6.06 -2.28 8.09
CA PHE A 130 -4.71 -1.75 8.28
C PHE A 130 -4.13 -2.11 9.63
N ASP A 131 -4.90 -2.01 10.71
CA ASP A 131 -4.44 -2.39 12.05
C ASP A 131 -4.04 -3.87 12.12
N ALA A 132 -4.87 -4.77 11.60
CA ALA A 132 -4.58 -6.20 11.55
C ALA A 132 -3.36 -6.50 10.66
N SER A 133 -3.22 -5.81 9.53
CA SER A 133 -2.05 -5.94 8.65
C SER A 133 -0.76 -5.44 9.33
N GLY A 134 -0.83 -4.35 10.07
CA GLY A 134 0.27 -3.80 10.85
C GLY A 134 0.69 -4.75 11.98
N ALA A 135 -0.28 -5.36 12.66
CA ALA A 135 0.00 -6.38 13.67
C ALA A 135 0.67 -7.63 13.07
N TYR A 136 0.15 -8.13 11.94
CA TYR A 136 0.73 -9.27 11.20
C TYR A 136 2.19 -8.99 10.79
N ALA A 137 2.45 -7.79 10.25
CA ALA A 137 3.80 -7.37 9.84
C ALA A 137 4.74 -7.18 11.04
N LYS A 138 4.27 -6.56 12.12
CA LYS A 138 5.04 -6.32 13.34
C LYS A 138 5.54 -7.61 14.01
N MET A 139 4.77 -8.68 13.92
CA MET A 139 5.17 -10.01 14.40
C MET A 139 6.11 -10.74 13.44
N GLY A 140 6.32 -10.20 12.23
CA GLY A 140 7.17 -10.80 11.20
C GLY A 140 6.58 -12.09 10.61
N CYS A 141 5.26 -12.25 10.64
CA CYS A 141 4.59 -13.48 10.23
C CYS A 141 4.95 -13.93 8.82
N GLY A 142 4.98 -13.02 7.85
CA GLY A 142 5.36 -13.34 6.46
C GLY A 142 6.82 -13.75 6.25
N ALA A 143 7.70 -13.48 7.22
CA ALA A 143 9.08 -13.94 7.23
C ALA A 143 9.27 -15.25 8.02
N GLY A 144 8.18 -15.89 8.44
CA GLY A 144 8.24 -17.05 9.30
C GLY A 144 8.60 -16.73 10.74
N ASN A 145 8.38 -15.51 11.24
CA ASN A 145 8.47 -15.20 12.67
C ASN A 145 7.09 -15.31 13.34
N GLY A 146 7.02 -15.01 14.65
CA GLY A 146 5.78 -15.10 15.43
C GLY A 146 5.34 -16.53 15.74
N THR A 147 4.29 -16.66 16.55
CA THR A 147 3.64 -17.96 16.77
C THR A 147 2.64 -18.24 15.64
N VAL A 148 2.36 -19.52 15.38
CA VAL A 148 1.37 -19.92 14.37
C VAL A 148 0.00 -19.34 14.72
N ASP A 149 -0.39 -19.39 16.00
CA ASP A 149 -1.69 -18.92 16.48
C ASP A 149 -1.84 -17.40 16.33
N ASP A 150 -0.81 -16.61 16.68
CA ASP A 150 -0.85 -15.16 16.54
C ASP A 150 -0.93 -14.76 15.06
N CYS A 151 -0.10 -15.38 14.22
CA CYS A 151 -0.06 -15.09 12.79
C CYS A 151 -1.35 -15.48 12.09
N TRP A 152 -1.93 -16.64 12.44
CA TRP A 152 -3.21 -17.06 11.91
C TRP A 152 -4.35 -16.14 12.37
N THR A 153 -4.35 -15.73 13.64
CA THR A 153 -5.35 -14.80 14.19
C THR A 153 -5.36 -13.48 13.41
N GLN A 154 -4.18 -12.92 13.12
CA GLN A 154 -4.10 -11.68 12.34
C GLN A 154 -4.42 -11.90 10.86
N ALA A 155 -3.98 -13.00 10.25
CA ALA A 155 -4.34 -13.34 8.87
C ALA A 155 -5.87 -13.49 8.69
N PHE A 156 -6.51 -14.13 9.66
CA PHE A 156 -7.97 -14.25 9.71
C PHE A 156 -8.62 -12.88 9.90
N ALA A 157 -8.14 -12.07 10.85
CA ALA A 157 -8.65 -10.72 11.11
C ALA A 157 -8.57 -9.81 9.87
N ILE A 158 -7.48 -9.86 9.10
CA ILE A 158 -7.36 -9.15 7.81
C ILE A 158 -8.45 -9.64 6.85
N SER A 159 -8.57 -10.96 6.67
CA SER A 159 -9.51 -11.57 5.73
C SER A 159 -10.96 -11.21 6.04
N THR A 160 -11.36 -11.26 7.31
CA THR A 160 -12.71 -10.90 7.77
C THR A 160 -12.96 -9.39 7.72
N SER A 161 -11.94 -8.58 8.00
CA SER A 161 -12.06 -7.12 7.92
C SER A 161 -12.24 -6.67 6.47
N VAL A 162 -11.56 -7.31 5.51
CA VAL A 162 -11.76 -7.05 4.06
C VAL A 162 -13.20 -7.37 3.63
N LEU A 163 -13.79 -8.45 4.14
CA LEU A 163 -15.22 -8.75 3.89
C LEU A 163 -16.13 -7.69 4.52
N THR A 164 -15.77 -7.21 5.71
CA THR A 164 -16.50 -6.14 6.39
C THR A 164 -16.45 -4.83 5.61
N VAL A 165 -15.32 -4.52 4.95
CA VAL A 165 -15.20 -3.36 4.05
C VAL A 165 -16.19 -3.44 2.89
N GLY A 166 -16.31 -4.59 2.21
CA GLY A 166 -17.29 -4.74 1.12
C GLY A 166 -18.74 -4.59 1.60
N LEU A 167 -19.08 -5.19 2.74
CA LEU A 167 -20.40 -5.04 3.36
C LEU A 167 -20.69 -3.58 3.76
N ALA A 168 -19.72 -2.90 4.35
CA ALA A 168 -19.85 -1.51 4.74
C ALA A 168 -19.97 -0.58 3.53
N LEU A 169 -19.20 -0.84 2.47
CA LEU A 169 -19.28 -0.10 1.21
C LEU A 169 -20.65 -0.24 0.58
N ARG A 170 -21.17 -1.46 0.48
CA ARG A 170 -22.52 -1.71 -0.04
C ARG A 170 -23.59 -1.07 0.82
N ALA A 171 -23.45 -1.11 2.15
CA ALA A 171 -24.39 -0.46 3.05
C ALA A 171 -24.36 1.07 2.92
N ASP A 172 -23.18 1.68 2.84
CA ASP A 172 -23.03 3.12 2.68
C ASP A 172 -23.56 3.57 1.29
N ASP A 173 -23.23 2.85 0.21
CA ASP A 173 -23.62 3.15 -1.18
C ASP A 173 -25.14 3.02 -1.43
N LEU A 174 -25.82 2.11 -0.73
CA LEU A 174 -27.29 1.97 -0.79
C LEU A 174 -28.06 3.03 0.01
N THR A 175 -27.37 3.74 0.92
CA THR A 175 -27.99 4.78 1.76
C THR A 175 -27.78 6.19 1.23
N LEU A 176 -27.20 6.33 0.02
CA LEU A 176 -27.03 7.57 -0.72
C LEU A 176 -28.31 8.01 -1.43
#